data_AF-A0A3D5SWC0-F1
#
_entry.id   AF-A0A3D5SWC0-F1
#
_cell.length_a   1.000
_cell.length_b   1.000
_cell.length_c   1.000
_cell.angle_alpha   90.00
_cell.angle_beta   90.00
_cell.angle_gamma   90.00
#
_symmetry.space_group_name_H-M   'P 1'
#
loop_
_entity.id
_entity.type
_entity.pdbx_description
1 polymer ?
#
loop_
_entity_poly.entity_id
_entity_poly.type
_entity_poly.pdbx_seq_one_letter_code
_entity_poly.pdbx_strand_id
1 'polypeptide(L)'
;MILAAYLEWGSDCVAELNGMWAFAIYDPVAKTVLLSRDRFGEKPLYYRHDGGRFVFASEIKAILAHPVPRRADPVVVSEYLYRGAANGSLASFFAGIRMLPPAHNAVFDLRKKSLALREYYRPTRGRRAVSAEEFRDALRKSVESRLVADVPVSISLSSGIDSTSVAALTAQVTDSGVKAFTTASGEEVGDETALLSHFLQRYPRFELEKSHISESRFCDHYRDILYHMDEPFARQSAYVRWEIANLTALHGRKVLLNGEGADELLGGYAAFAPVFMVDLLKRLRLVRFATELAATLRHPERRKIL
;
A
#
# COMPACT_ATOMS: atom_id res chain seq x y z
N MET A 1 16.34 11.51 14.93
CA MET A 1 15.16 10.98 15.65
C MET A 1 15.29 9.49 15.95
N ILE A 2 15.28 8.59 14.95
CA ILE A 2 15.29 7.12 15.16
C ILE A 2 16.48 6.65 16.00
N LEU A 3 17.70 7.09 15.70
CA LEU A 3 18.88 6.68 16.47
C LEU A 3 18.79 7.09 17.94
N ALA A 4 18.30 8.30 18.22
CA ALA A 4 18.09 8.77 19.59
C ALA A 4 17.04 7.93 20.33
N ALA A 5 15.93 7.60 19.66
CA ALA A 5 14.90 6.73 20.23
C ALA A 5 15.42 5.31 20.48
N TYR A 6 16.26 4.77 19.59
CA TYR A 6 16.91 3.47 19.78
C TYR A 6 17.90 3.48 20.96
N LEU A 7 18.65 4.58 21.15
CA LEU A 7 19.55 4.70 22.30
C LEU A 7 18.79 4.75 23.64
N GLU A 8 17.59 5.34 23.65
CA GLU A 8 16.75 5.45 24.85
C GLU A 8 15.94 4.17 25.13
N TRP A 9 15.28 3.59 24.11
CA TRP A 9 14.31 2.50 24.27
C TRP A 9 14.71 1.19 23.58
N GLY A 10 15.92 1.11 23.01
CA GLY A 10 16.38 -0.07 22.27
C GLY A 10 15.51 -0.39 21.06
N SER A 11 15.29 -1.68 20.78
CA SER A 11 14.46 -2.15 19.66
C SER A 11 12.98 -1.74 19.78
N ASP A 12 12.52 -1.39 20.98
CA ASP A 12 11.11 -1.15 21.25
C ASP A 12 10.71 0.30 20.91
N CYS A 13 11.69 1.16 20.58
CA CYS A 13 11.46 2.53 20.13
C CYS A 13 10.51 2.65 18.92
N VAL A 14 10.39 1.58 18.13
CA VAL A 14 9.50 1.52 16.95
C VAL A 14 8.02 1.56 17.30
N ALA A 15 7.66 1.28 18.56
CA ALA A 15 6.28 1.39 19.05
C ALA A 15 5.78 2.84 19.01
N GLU A 16 6.68 3.81 19.23
CA GLU A 16 6.40 5.25 19.27
C GLU A 16 6.37 5.89 17.86
N LEU A 17 6.81 5.17 16.83
CA LEU A 17 6.86 5.70 15.48
C LEU A 17 5.48 5.66 14.81
N ASN A 18 5.11 6.77 14.18
CA ASN A 18 3.94 6.88 13.31
C ASN A 18 4.39 7.33 11.91
N GLY A 19 4.38 6.40 10.97
CA GLY A 19 4.78 6.65 9.59
C GLY A 19 5.07 5.36 8.84
N MET A 20 5.70 5.52 7.67
CA MET A 20 6.17 4.43 6.81
C MET A 20 7.70 4.33 6.92
N TRP A 21 8.23 3.14 7.14
CA TRP A 21 9.67 2.94 7.31
C TRP A 21 10.13 1.52 7.00
N ALA A 22 11.36 1.47 6.52
CA ALA A 22 12.20 0.30 6.55
C ALA A 22 13.61 0.81 6.89
N PHE A 23 14.21 0.34 7.99
CA PHE A 23 15.56 0.76 8.37
C PHE A 23 16.38 -0.38 8.94
N ALA A 24 17.70 -0.16 8.99
CA ALA A 24 18.66 -1.02 9.66
C ALA A 24 19.51 -0.22 10.66
N ILE A 25 19.75 -0.78 11.84
CA ILE A 25 20.68 -0.23 12.84
C ILE A 25 21.71 -1.32 13.15
N TYR A 26 22.98 -0.98 12.97
CA TYR A 26 24.09 -1.79 13.45
C TYR A 26 24.54 -1.30 14.82
N ASP A 27 24.49 -2.17 15.82
CA ASP A 27 25.01 -1.91 17.15
C ASP A 27 26.39 -2.58 17.32
N PRO A 28 27.49 -1.80 17.35
CA PRO A 28 28.83 -2.36 17.45
C PRO A 28 29.17 -2.88 18.85
N VAL A 29 28.43 -2.48 19.89
CA VAL A 29 28.63 -2.92 21.28
C VAL A 29 27.92 -4.25 21.50
N ALA A 30 26.63 -4.29 21.20
CA ALA A 30 25.82 -5.52 21.29
C ALA A 30 26.21 -6.54 20.21
N LYS A 31 26.85 -6.10 19.12
CA LYS A 31 27.15 -6.91 17.93
C LYS A 31 25.87 -7.46 17.29
N THR A 32 24.90 -6.59 17.10
CA THR A 32 23.61 -6.93 16.49
C THR A 32 23.29 -6.03 15.30
N VAL A 33 22.49 -6.54 14.38
CA VAL A 33 21.83 -5.74 13.33
C VAL A 33 20.33 -5.84 13.55
N LEU A 34 19.69 -4.70 13.84
CA LEU A 34 18.24 -4.56 13.89
C LEU A 34 17.75 -4.12 12.51
N LEU A 35 16.82 -4.87 11.94
CA LEU A 35 15.95 -4.44 10.84
C LEU A 35 14.56 -4.15 11.41
N SER A 36 13.92 -3.07 10.96
CA SER A 36 12.54 -2.78 11.32
C SER A 36 11.75 -2.38 10.08
N ARG A 37 10.52 -2.90 9.98
CA ARG A 37 9.56 -2.55 8.93
C ARG A 37 8.25 -2.08 9.57
N ASP A 38 7.68 -1.02 9.01
CA ASP A 38 6.50 -0.34 9.54
C ASP A 38 5.26 -1.22 9.71
N ARG A 39 4.27 -0.67 10.44
CA ARG A 39 3.09 -1.38 10.93
C ARG A 39 2.27 -2.06 9.82
N PHE A 40 2.24 -1.48 8.62
CA PHE A 40 1.47 -2.00 7.48
C PHE A 40 2.37 -2.55 6.37
N GLY A 41 3.69 -2.42 6.50
CA GLY A 41 4.66 -2.86 5.51
C GLY A 41 4.69 -1.97 4.27
N GLU A 42 4.40 -0.68 4.41
CA GLU A 42 4.39 0.29 3.31
C GLU A 42 5.75 0.34 2.58
N LYS A 43 6.85 0.31 3.34
CA LYS A 43 8.20 0.21 2.74
C LYS A 43 8.65 -1.24 2.61
N PRO A 44 9.14 -1.67 1.44
CA PRO A 44 9.64 -3.03 1.26
C PRO A 44 10.96 -3.22 2.01
N LEU A 45 11.13 -4.42 2.58
CA LEU A 45 12.39 -4.84 3.19
C LEU A 45 12.50 -6.36 3.08
N TYR A 46 13.53 -6.81 2.38
CA TYR A 46 13.82 -8.21 2.12
C TYR A 46 15.12 -8.62 2.78
N TYR A 47 15.24 -9.90 3.12
CA TYR A 47 16.45 -10.48 3.68
C TYR A 47 16.67 -11.92 3.21
N ARG A 48 17.91 -12.35 3.30
CA ARG A 48 18.37 -13.73 3.13
C ARG A 48 19.30 -14.08 4.28
N HIS A 49 19.09 -15.26 4.86
CA HIS A 49 19.95 -15.80 5.90
C HIS A 49 20.24 -17.28 5.61
N ASP A 50 21.52 -17.65 5.54
CA ASP A 50 21.97 -19.04 5.28
C ASP A 50 22.80 -19.64 6.43
N GLY A 51 22.64 -19.12 7.65
CA GLY A 51 23.37 -19.57 8.85
C GLY A 51 24.79 -19.00 8.99
N GLY A 52 25.35 -18.44 7.91
CA GLY A 52 26.67 -17.79 7.92
C GLY A 52 26.63 -16.34 7.45
N ARG A 53 25.72 -16.01 6.52
CA ARG A 53 25.61 -14.71 5.88
C ARG A 53 24.20 -14.16 6.05
N PHE A 54 24.12 -12.90 6.42
CA PHE A 54 22.88 -12.16 6.50
C PHE A 54 22.95 -10.97 5.54
N VAL A 55 22.09 -10.98 4.52
CA VAL A 55 22.01 -9.94 3.49
C VAL A 55 20.59 -9.42 3.48
N PHE A 56 20.43 -8.10 3.40
CA PHE A 56 19.12 -7.46 3.36
C PHE A 56 19.17 -6.24 2.45
N ALA A 57 18.03 -5.88 1.88
CA ALA A 57 17.85 -4.67 1.09
C ALA A 57 16.36 -4.33 0.96
N SER A 58 16.05 -3.12 0.54
CA SER A 58 14.68 -2.71 0.19
C SER A 58 14.16 -3.43 -1.06
N GLU A 59 15.04 -3.99 -1.89
CA GLU A 59 14.72 -4.59 -3.18
C GLU A 59 15.46 -5.93 -3.36
N ILE A 60 14.81 -6.89 -4.01
CA ILE A 60 15.37 -8.24 -4.19
C ILE A 60 16.58 -8.20 -5.11
N LYS A 61 16.54 -7.40 -6.18
CA LYS A 61 17.67 -7.25 -7.12
C LYS A 61 18.97 -6.79 -6.45
N ALA A 62 18.90 -5.99 -5.40
CA ALA A 62 20.06 -5.59 -4.61
C ALA A 62 20.66 -6.76 -3.82
N ILE A 63 19.83 -7.65 -3.26
CA ILE A 63 20.30 -8.89 -2.62
C ILE A 63 20.95 -9.81 -3.66
N LEU A 64 20.37 -9.92 -4.86
CA LEU A 64 20.89 -10.75 -5.94
C LEU A 64 22.19 -10.22 -6.57
N ALA A 65 22.59 -8.98 -6.26
CA ALA A 65 23.90 -8.45 -6.62
C ALA A 65 25.03 -9.01 -5.74
N HIS A 66 24.71 -9.48 -4.53
CA HIS A 66 25.63 -10.26 -3.70
C HIS A 66 25.77 -11.69 -4.26
N PRO A 67 26.88 -12.43 -4.02
CA PRO A 67 27.04 -13.84 -4.41
C PRO A 67 26.09 -14.76 -3.61
N VAL A 68 24.81 -14.72 -3.96
CA VAL A 68 23.73 -15.58 -3.47
C VAL A 68 23.13 -16.37 -4.64
N PRO A 69 22.62 -17.60 -4.42
CA PRO A 69 21.99 -18.37 -5.49
C PRO A 69 20.79 -17.66 -6.11
N ARG A 70 20.82 -17.48 -7.44
CA ARG A 70 19.69 -16.98 -8.24
C ARG A 70 18.82 -18.14 -8.71
N ARG A 71 17.97 -18.64 -7.81
CA ARG A 71 17.09 -19.79 -8.08
C ARG A 71 15.64 -19.39 -7.82
N ALA A 72 14.75 -19.78 -8.73
CA ALA A 72 13.31 -19.66 -8.50
C ALA A 72 12.89 -20.55 -7.32
N ASP A 73 11.99 -20.05 -6.48
CA ASP A 73 11.33 -20.84 -5.45
C ASP A 73 10.15 -21.62 -6.07
N PRO A 74 10.22 -22.96 -6.19
CA PRO A 74 9.19 -23.72 -6.89
C PRO A 74 7.84 -23.69 -6.17
N VAL A 75 7.82 -23.47 -4.84
CA VAL A 75 6.57 -23.39 -4.07
C VAL A 75 5.86 -22.09 -4.42
N VAL A 76 6.58 -20.96 -4.35
CA VAL A 76 6.02 -19.63 -4.66
C VAL A 76 5.57 -19.56 -6.12
N VAL A 77 6.36 -20.11 -7.05
CA VAL A 77 5.98 -20.19 -8.47
C VAL A 77 4.73 -21.03 -8.66
N SER A 78 4.65 -22.21 -8.04
CA SER A 78 3.47 -23.06 -8.14
C SER A 78 2.22 -22.40 -7.55
N GLU A 79 2.35 -21.72 -6.41
CA GLU A 79 1.25 -20.98 -5.78
C GLU A 79 0.76 -19.84 -6.67
N TYR A 80 1.69 -19.08 -7.27
CA TYR A 80 1.35 -18.00 -8.19
C TYR A 80 0.60 -18.51 -9.43
N LEU A 81 1.09 -19.59 -10.06
CA LEU A 81 0.44 -20.18 -11.23
C LEU A 81 -0.95 -20.76 -10.90
N TYR A 82 -1.13 -21.32 -9.71
CA TYR A 82 -2.41 -21.88 -9.28
C TYR A 82 -3.43 -20.82 -8.84
N ARG A 83 -3.00 -19.81 -8.09
CA ARG A 83 -3.90 -18.80 -7.48
C ARG A 83 -4.03 -17.51 -8.29
N GLY A 84 -3.15 -17.28 -9.26
CA GLY A 84 -3.03 -15.99 -9.95
C GLY A 84 -2.53 -14.85 -9.07
N ALA A 85 -1.95 -15.16 -7.91
CA ALA A 85 -1.33 -14.17 -7.01
C ALA A 85 -0.39 -14.87 -6.03
N ALA A 86 0.73 -14.23 -5.70
CA ALA A 86 1.64 -14.65 -4.63
C ALA A 86 1.24 -14.07 -3.26
N ASN A 87 0.03 -13.49 -3.17
CA ASN A 87 -0.43 -12.74 -2.01
C ASN A 87 -0.68 -13.68 -0.83
N GLY A 88 0.23 -13.69 0.15
CA GLY A 88 0.08 -14.44 1.40
C GLY A 88 1.37 -15.08 1.91
N SER A 89 2.38 -15.24 1.04
CA SER A 89 3.69 -15.74 1.44
C SER A 89 4.65 -14.59 1.75
N LEU A 90 5.48 -14.77 2.77
CA LEU A 90 6.65 -13.93 3.01
C LEU A 90 7.86 -14.40 2.19
N ALA A 91 7.77 -15.54 1.51
CA ALA A 91 8.79 -15.98 0.57
C ALA A 91 8.66 -15.22 -0.74
N SER A 92 9.78 -14.80 -1.30
CA SER A 92 9.84 -14.23 -2.65
C SER A 92 9.92 -15.34 -3.71
N PHE A 93 9.78 -14.97 -4.98
CA PHE A 93 10.04 -15.82 -6.13
C PHE A 93 11.49 -16.35 -6.18
N PHE A 94 12.41 -15.81 -5.37
CA PHE A 94 13.79 -16.25 -5.28
C PHE A 94 14.02 -17.07 -4.01
N ALA A 95 14.41 -18.33 -4.19
CA ALA A 95 14.58 -19.30 -3.12
C ALA A 95 15.54 -18.79 -2.03
N GLY A 96 15.04 -18.69 -0.80
CA GLY A 96 15.79 -18.23 0.38
C GLY A 96 15.79 -16.71 0.60
N ILE A 97 15.21 -15.92 -0.30
CA ILE A 97 14.95 -14.49 -0.06
C ILE A 97 13.52 -14.36 0.48
N ARG A 98 13.39 -13.69 1.63
CA ARG A 98 12.13 -13.48 2.33
C ARG A 98 11.89 -12.00 2.55
N MET A 99 10.64 -11.60 2.50
CA MET A 99 10.18 -10.29 2.91
C MET A 99 10.05 -10.25 4.44
N LEU A 100 10.56 -9.20 5.09
CA LEU A 100 10.30 -8.97 6.52
C LEU A 100 8.80 -8.69 6.70
N PRO A 101 8.08 -9.39 7.58
CA PRO A 101 6.66 -9.14 7.74
C PRO A 101 6.39 -7.69 8.19
N PRO A 102 5.23 -7.11 7.84
CA PRO A 102 4.75 -5.87 8.44
C PRO A 102 4.79 -5.93 9.97
N ALA A 103 5.00 -4.80 10.63
CA ALA A 103 5.00 -4.70 12.09
C ALA A 103 6.03 -5.59 12.81
N HIS A 104 7.13 -5.95 12.15
CA HIS A 104 8.17 -6.80 12.72
C HIS A 104 9.54 -6.12 12.77
N ASN A 105 10.25 -6.48 13.83
CA ASN A 105 11.70 -6.31 13.95
C ASN A 105 12.39 -7.64 13.64
N ALA A 106 13.51 -7.58 12.94
CA ALA A 106 14.46 -8.68 12.74
C ALA A 106 15.76 -8.32 13.47
N VAL A 107 16.21 -9.14 14.41
CA VAL A 107 17.48 -8.93 15.12
C VAL A 107 18.42 -10.05 14.75
N PHE A 108 19.50 -9.70 14.05
CA PHE A 108 20.58 -10.61 13.73
C PHE A 108 21.73 -10.46 14.74
N ASP A 109 22.01 -11.52 15.48
CA ASP A 109 23.15 -11.59 16.42
C ASP A 109 24.39 -12.05 15.67
N LEU A 110 25.42 -11.19 15.57
CA LEU A 110 26.65 -11.48 14.83
C LEU A 110 27.53 -12.53 15.51
N ARG A 111 27.39 -12.71 16.84
CA ARG A 111 28.17 -13.70 17.60
C ARG A 111 27.58 -15.09 17.40
N LYS A 112 26.25 -15.20 17.51
CA LYS A 112 25.51 -16.47 17.38
C LYS A 112 25.15 -16.82 15.94
N LYS A 113 25.22 -15.85 15.02
CA LYS A 113 24.74 -15.97 13.63
C LYS A 113 23.29 -16.42 13.55
N SER A 114 22.46 -15.85 14.43
CA SER A 114 21.06 -16.20 14.59
C SER A 114 20.18 -15.01 14.29
N LEU A 115 19.07 -15.25 13.59
CA LEU A 115 18.04 -14.25 13.31
C LEU A 115 16.81 -14.52 14.19
N ALA A 116 16.38 -13.51 14.93
CA ALA A 116 15.13 -13.53 15.68
C ALA A 116 14.14 -12.51 15.09
N LEU A 117 12.88 -12.90 14.93
CA LEU A 117 11.79 -12.02 14.52
C LEU A 117 10.89 -11.71 15.71
N ARG A 118 10.50 -10.44 15.87
CA ARG A 118 9.56 -9.99 16.90
C ARG A 118 8.52 -9.08 16.29
N GLU A 119 7.26 -9.47 16.39
CA GLU A 119 6.11 -8.59 16.12
C GLU A 119 6.03 -7.53 17.23
N TYR A 120 6.01 -6.26 16.86
CA TYR A 120 5.91 -5.14 17.82
C TYR A 120 4.55 -4.44 17.77
N TYR A 121 3.76 -4.67 16.73
CA TYR A 121 2.44 -4.07 16.57
C TYR A 121 1.45 -5.09 16.02
N ARG A 122 0.27 -5.14 16.64
CA ARG A 122 -0.87 -5.93 16.16
C ARG A 122 -2.13 -5.10 16.35
N PRO A 123 -2.94 -4.87 15.30
CA PRO A 123 -4.22 -4.18 15.45
C PRO A 123 -5.09 -4.88 16.48
N THR A 124 -5.63 -4.13 17.43
CA THR A 124 -6.53 -4.66 18.45
C THR A 124 -7.82 -5.15 17.79
N ARG A 125 -8.17 -6.41 18.02
CA ARG A 125 -9.46 -6.95 17.57
C ARG A 125 -10.54 -6.48 18.55
N GLY A 126 -11.41 -5.57 18.11
CA GLY A 126 -12.48 -5.05 18.93
C GLY A 126 -13.44 -4.18 18.15
N ARG A 127 -14.69 -4.10 18.61
CA ARG A 127 -15.68 -3.17 18.05
C ARG A 127 -15.66 -1.90 18.87
N ARG A 128 -14.93 -0.90 18.39
CA ARG A 128 -15.10 0.47 18.84
C ARG A 128 -16.08 1.16 17.89
N ALA A 129 -17.18 1.68 18.43
CA ALA A 129 -18.02 2.58 17.64
C ALA A 129 -17.22 3.87 17.42
N VAL A 130 -16.94 4.18 16.15
CA VAL A 130 -16.26 5.42 15.74
C VAL A 130 -17.32 6.29 15.09
N SER A 131 -17.48 7.53 15.54
CA SER A 131 -18.40 8.46 14.89
C SER A 131 -17.84 8.94 13.55
N ALA A 132 -18.70 9.46 12.69
CA ALA A 132 -18.27 10.02 11.42
C ALA A 132 -17.33 11.23 11.62
N GLU A 133 -17.58 12.03 12.65
CA GLU A 133 -16.77 13.18 13.04
C GLU A 133 -15.38 12.74 13.49
N GLU A 134 -15.31 11.72 14.35
CA GLU A 134 -14.03 11.20 14.85
C GLU A 134 -13.19 10.63 13.71
N PHE A 135 -13.82 9.87 12.80
CA PHE A 135 -13.13 9.34 11.62
C PHE A 135 -12.63 10.47 10.71
N ARG A 136 -13.47 11.47 10.44
CA ARG A 136 -13.11 12.62 9.60
C ARG A 136 -11.95 13.40 10.19
N ASP A 137 -11.94 13.62 11.51
CA ASP A 137 -10.85 14.29 12.20
C ASP A 137 -9.56 13.48 12.17
N ALA A 138 -9.63 12.16 12.34
CA ALA A 138 -8.46 11.29 12.23
C ALA A 138 -7.90 11.30 10.80
N LEU A 139 -8.76 11.23 9.79
CA LEU A 139 -8.36 11.28 8.38
C LEU A 139 -7.74 12.64 8.04
N ARG A 140 -8.35 13.75 8.49
CA ARG A 140 -7.81 15.10 8.31
C ARG A 140 -6.41 15.23 8.92
N LYS A 141 -6.21 14.82 10.17
CA LYS A 141 -4.89 14.82 10.82
C LYS A 141 -3.86 13.96 10.08
N SER A 142 -4.29 12.81 9.54
CA SER A 142 -3.43 11.96 8.73
C SER A 142 -2.94 12.67 7.46
N VAL A 143 -3.85 13.38 6.76
CA VAL A 143 -3.52 14.19 5.58
C VAL A 143 -2.61 15.36 5.96
N GLU A 144 -2.95 16.15 6.98
CA GLU A 144 -2.14 17.27 7.48
C GLU A 144 -0.69 16.83 7.77
N SER A 145 -0.52 15.71 8.47
CA SER A 145 0.81 15.17 8.81
C SER A 145 1.67 14.78 7.60
N ARG A 146 1.04 14.44 6.47
CA ARG A 146 1.72 14.00 5.23
C ARG A 146 1.94 15.12 4.23
N LEU A 147 1.43 16.32 4.51
CA LEU A 147 1.71 17.53 3.72
C LEU A 147 2.98 18.26 4.16
N VAL A 148 3.56 17.88 5.30
CA VAL A 148 4.85 18.38 5.76
C VAL A 148 5.97 17.76 4.89
N ALA A 149 6.34 18.45 3.82
CA ALA A 149 7.39 18.03 2.90
C ALA A 149 8.19 19.22 2.35
N ASP A 150 9.48 19.02 2.09
CA ASP A 150 10.37 20.03 1.49
C ASP A 150 10.11 20.26 -0.01
N VAL A 151 9.19 19.48 -0.59
CA VAL A 151 8.81 19.53 -2.01
C VAL A 151 7.29 19.57 -2.15
N PRO A 152 6.76 20.15 -3.25
CA PRO A 152 5.32 20.19 -3.48
C PRO A 152 4.69 18.79 -3.47
N VAL A 153 3.64 18.62 -2.67
CA VAL A 153 2.86 17.38 -2.60
C VAL A 153 1.78 17.40 -3.68
N SER A 154 1.70 16.31 -4.42
CA SER A 154 0.70 16.09 -5.47
C SER A 154 -0.23 14.95 -5.09
N ILE A 155 -1.30 14.73 -5.86
CA ILE A 155 -2.30 13.70 -5.55
C ILE A 155 -2.46 12.73 -6.73
N SER A 156 -2.47 11.43 -6.44
CA SER A 156 -2.99 10.43 -7.37
C SER A 156 -4.52 10.37 -7.21
N LEU A 157 -5.25 10.86 -8.21
CA LEU A 157 -6.68 11.09 -8.13
C LEU A 157 -7.45 10.11 -9.04
N SER A 158 -8.36 9.36 -8.45
CA SER A 158 -9.40 8.58 -9.16
C SER A 158 -10.77 9.20 -8.90
N SER A 159 -11.82 8.69 -9.55
CA SER A 159 -13.18 9.16 -9.26
C SER A 159 -13.78 8.59 -7.97
N GLY A 160 -13.09 7.62 -7.36
CA GLY A 160 -13.51 6.95 -6.15
C GLY A 160 -13.57 7.86 -4.92
N ILE A 161 -14.37 7.46 -3.94
CA ILE A 161 -14.55 8.22 -2.70
C ILE A 161 -13.26 8.33 -1.89
N ASP A 162 -12.35 7.35 -1.99
CA ASP A 162 -11.15 7.30 -1.16
C ASP A 162 -10.16 8.41 -1.55
N SER A 163 -9.77 8.44 -2.83
CA SER A 163 -8.83 9.44 -3.35
C SER A 163 -9.44 10.84 -3.37
N THR A 164 -10.74 10.97 -3.69
CA THR A 164 -11.43 12.27 -3.66
C THR A 164 -11.61 12.81 -2.23
N SER A 165 -11.74 11.95 -1.22
CA SER A 165 -11.76 12.38 0.19
C SER A 165 -10.41 12.92 0.64
N VAL A 166 -9.32 12.24 0.28
CA VAL A 166 -7.94 12.72 0.54
C VAL A 166 -7.69 14.04 -0.19
N ALA A 167 -8.15 14.17 -1.44
CA ALA A 167 -8.00 15.38 -2.22
C ALA A 167 -8.81 16.56 -1.66
N ALA A 168 -10.08 16.33 -1.30
CA ALA A 168 -10.93 17.33 -0.69
C ALA A 168 -10.40 17.83 0.66
N LEU A 169 -9.80 16.95 1.47
CA LEU A 169 -9.15 17.33 2.71
C LEU A 169 -7.87 18.10 2.45
N THR A 170 -7.03 17.65 1.51
CA THR A 170 -5.82 18.38 1.10
C THR A 170 -6.17 19.81 0.68
N ALA A 171 -7.24 19.99 -0.10
CA ALA A 171 -7.73 21.30 -0.52
C ALA A 171 -8.06 22.24 0.65
N GLN A 172 -8.51 21.71 1.79
CA GLN A 172 -8.91 22.50 2.96
C GLN A 172 -7.71 22.96 3.80
N VAL A 173 -6.57 22.27 3.68
CA VAL A 173 -5.39 22.52 4.51
C VAL A 173 -4.23 23.16 3.72
N THR A 174 -4.35 23.26 2.39
CA THR A 174 -3.40 23.98 1.54
C THR A 174 -4.06 25.13 0.79
N ASP A 175 -3.37 26.27 0.79
CA ASP A 175 -3.76 27.47 0.03
C ASP A 175 -3.16 27.48 -1.38
N SER A 176 -2.22 26.57 -1.67
CA SER A 176 -1.53 26.48 -2.97
C SER A 176 -2.28 25.62 -3.99
N GLY A 177 -2.00 25.83 -5.27
CA GLY A 177 -2.49 24.96 -6.34
C GLY A 177 -1.93 23.54 -6.19
N VAL A 178 -2.78 22.52 -6.37
CA VAL A 178 -2.41 21.11 -6.18
C VAL A 178 -2.42 20.42 -7.54
N LYS A 179 -1.28 19.84 -7.94
CA LYS A 179 -1.27 18.96 -9.11
C LYS A 179 -1.87 17.61 -8.74
N ALA A 180 -2.85 17.18 -9.53
CA ALA A 180 -3.44 15.86 -9.46
C ALA A 180 -3.09 15.08 -10.73
N PHE A 181 -2.86 13.79 -10.57
CA PHE A 181 -2.51 12.88 -11.65
C PHE A 181 -3.53 11.76 -11.69
N THR A 182 -4.05 11.47 -12.88
CA THR A 182 -4.99 10.38 -13.11
C THR A 182 -4.65 9.64 -14.38
N THR A 183 -5.24 8.47 -14.57
CA THR A 183 -5.16 7.71 -15.81
C THR A 183 -6.48 7.76 -16.54
N ALA A 184 -6.42 7.91 -17.86
CA ALA A 184 -7.58 7.88 -18.75
C ALA A 184 -7.41 6.71 -19.73
N SER A 185 -8.41 5.85 -19.83
CA SER A 185 -8.44 4.82 -20.89
C SER A 185 -8.94 5.38 -22.22
N GLY A 186 -9.73 6.47 -22.20
CA GLY A 186 -10.39 7.00 -23.40
C GLY A 186 -11.53 6.11 -23.92
N GLU A 187 -11.84 5.02 -23.22
CA GLU A 187 -12.93 4.10 -23.55
C GLU A 187 -14.24 4.57 -22.90
N GLU A 188 -15.36 4.35 -23.59
CA GLU A 188 -16.69 4.72 -23.07
C GLU A 188 -17.04 3.96 -21.77
N VAL A 189 -16.49 2.76 -21.60
CA VAL A 189 -16.62 1.95 -20.40
C VAL A 189 -15.29 1.96 -19.65
N GLY A 190 -15.31 2.36 -18.38
CA GLY A 190 -14.14 2.33 -17.50
C GLY A 190 -13.31 3.62 -17.45
N ASP A 191 -13.57 4.62 -18.31
CA ASP A 191 -12.98 5.95 -18.15
C ASP A 191 -13.72 6.74 -17.04
N GLU A 192 -13.10 6.78 -15.88
CA GLU A 192 -13.59 7.50 -14.70
C GLU A 192 -13.43 9.03 -14.80
N THR A 193 -12.71 9.55 -15.79
CA THR A 193 -12.32 10.96 -15.81
C THR A 193 -13.49 11.91 -16.05
N ALA A 194 -14.60 11.43 -16.63
CA ALA A 194 -15.84 12.20 -16.71
C ALA A 194 -16.40 12.54 -15.32
N LEU A 195 -16.29 11.62 -14.36
CA LEU A 195 -16.79 11.80 -12.99
C LEU A 195 -15.95 12.81 -12.19
N LEU A 196 -14.67 12.99 -12.56
CA LEU A 196 -13.78 13.97 -11.94
C LEU A 196 -14.17 15.42 -12.25
N SER A 197 -14.94 15.67 -13.31
CA SER A 197 -15.37 17.02 -13.68
C SER A 197 -16.11 17.73 -12.54
N HIS A 198 -16.99 17.02 -11.83
CA HIS A 198 -17.71 17.56 -10.68
C HIS A 198 -16.77 17.91 -9.51
N PHE A 199 -15.76 17.06 -9.26
CA PHE A 199 -14.75 17.33 -8.25
C PHE A 199 -13.96 18.59 -8.59
N LEU A 200 -13.48 18.72 -9.83
CA LEU A 200 -12.69 19.88 -10.26
C LEU A 200 -13.49 21.19 -10.26
N GLN A 201 -14.80 21.15 -10.58
CA GLN A 201 -15.68 22.32 -10.45
C GLN A 201 -15.79 22.79 -9.00
N ARG A 202 -15.87 21.85 -8.05
CA ARG A 202 -15.94 22.17 -6.62
C ARG A 202 -14.58 22.60 -6.04
N TYR A 203 -13.49 22.06 -6.58
CA TYR A 203 -12.13 22.32 -6.13
C TYR A 203 -11.25 22.84 -7.28
N PRO A 204 -11.46 24.09 -7.74
CA PRO A 204 -10.81 24.62 -8.95
C PRO A 204 -9.29 24.86 -8.81
N ARG A 205 -8.73 24.70 -7.60
CA ARG A 205 -7.28 24.76 -7.34
C ARG A 205 -6.53 23.49 -7.77
N PHE A 206 -7.25 22.45 -8.18
CA PHE A 206 -6.64 21.23 -8.70
C PHE A 206 -6.34 21.36 -10.19
N GLU A 207 -5.07 21.19 -10.52
CA GLU A 207 -4.62 21.03 -11.90
C GLU A 207 -4.51 19.53 -12.20
N LEU A 208 -5.46 19.00 -12.97
CA LEU A 208 -5.49 17.58 -13.32
C LEU A 208 -4.70 17.30 -14.59
N GLU A 209 -3.67 16.46 -14.46
CA GLU A 209 -2.92 15.89 -15.57
C GLU A 209 -3.36 14.44 -15.79
N LYS A 210 -3.46 14.02 -17.05
CA LYS A 210 -3.95 12.69 -17.43
C LYS A 210 -2.87 11.91 -18.17
N SER A 211 -2.64 10.66 -17.77
CA SER A 211 -1.88 9.71 -18.60
C SER A 211 -2.84 8.81 -19.36
N HIS A 212 -2.60 8.65 -20.66
CA HIS A 212 -3.38 7.75 -21.50
C HIS A 212 -2.84 6.32 -21.38
N ILE A 213 -3.72 5.41 -20.96
CA ILE A 213 -3.42 3.98 -20.89
C ILE A 213 -3.72 3.35 -22.24
N SER A 214 -2.80 2.52 -22.74
CA SER A 214 -3.04 1.70 -23.94
C SER A 214 -2.24 0.41 -23.85
N GLU A 215 -2.68 -0.61 -24.60
CA GLU A 215 -1.98 -1.89 -24.68
C GLU A 215 -0.54 -1.74 -25.22
N SER A 216 -0.36 -0.92 -26.26
CA SER A 216 0.97 -0.70 -26.83
C SER A 216 1.95 -0.11 -25.81
N ARG A 217 1.51 0.92 -25.06
CA ARG A 217 2.34 1.51 -23.98
C ARG A 217 2.62 0.54 -22.85
N PHE A 218 1.67 -0.35 -22.52
CA PHE A 218 1.92 -1.40 -21.56
C PHE A 218 3.04 -2.33 -22.04
N CYS A 219 2.99 -2.78 -23.30
CA CYS A 219 4.03 -3.63 -23.88
C CYS A 219 5.40 -2.94 -23.88
N ASP A 220 5.44 -1.64 -24.20
CA ASP A 220 6.67 -0.83 -24.20
C ASP A 220 7.29 -0.75 -22.80
N HIS A 221 6.46 -0.55 -21.76
CA HIS A 221 6.91 -0.41 -20.38
C HIS A 221 7.03 -1.74 -19.61
N TYR A 222 6.56 -2.86 -20.17
CA TYR A 222 6.42 -4.13 -19.43
C TYR A 222 7.71 -4.58 -18.76
N ARG A 223 8.85 -4.48 -19.47
CA ARG A 223 10.16 -4.87 -18.95
C ARG A 223 10.62 -3.98 -17.81
N ASP A 224 10.39 -2.68 -17.90
CA ASP A 224 10.78 -1.73 -16.86
C ASP A 224 9.91 -1.92 -15.61
N ILE A 225 8.60 -2.11 -15.79
CA ILE A 225 7.68 -2.44 -14.70
C ILE A 225 8.14 -3.72 -14.00
N LEU A 226 8.44 -4.77 -14.76
CA LEU A 226 8.90 -6.03 -14.19
C LEU A 226 10.23 -5.87 -13.44
N TYR A 227 11.15 -5.07 -13.96
CA TYR A 227 12.42 -4.75 -13.31
C TYR A 227 12.22 -4.04 -11.96
N HIS A 228 11.29 -3.09 -11.89
CA HIS A 228 11.01 -2.34 -10.66
C HIS A 228 10.16 -3.12 -9.65
N MET A 229 9.30 -4.02 -10.12
CA MET A 229 8.50 -4.90 -9.26
C MET A 229 9.31 -6.03 -8.63
N ASP A 230 10.50 -6.36 -9.16
CA ASP A 230 11.36 -7.50 -8.81
C ASP A 230 10.74 -8.89 -8.99
N GLU A 231 9.42 -8.99 -9.10
CA GLU A 231 8.63 -10.22 -9.14
C GLU A 231 7.47 -10.10 -10.14
N PRO A 232 6.94 -11.24 -10.64
CA PRO A 232 5.74 -11.23 -11.48
C PRO A 232 4.54 -10.59 -10.79
N PHE A 233 3.86 -9.68 -11.49
CA PHE A 233 2.62 -9.04 -11.04
C PHE A 233 1.42 -9.60 -11.82
N ALA A 234 0.30 -9.81 -11.14
CA ALA A 234 -0.88 -10.44 -11.73
C ALA A 234 -1.99 -9.45 -12.15
N ARG A 235 -1.92 -8.20 -11.68
CA ARG A 235 -2.96 -7.19 -11.91
C ARG A 235 -2.41 -6.02 -12.70
N GLN A 236 -3.26 -5.45 -13.56
CA GLN A 236 -2.97 -4.25 -14.34
C GLN A 236 -2.71 -3.01 -13.47
N SER A 237 -3.03 -3.05 -12.17
CA SER A 237 -2.73 -1.95 -11.24
C SER A 237 -1.24 -1.63 -11.12
N ALA A 238 -0.34 -2.56 -11.44
CA ALA A 238 1.10 -2.25 -11.55
C ALA A 238 1.37 -1.29 -12.73
N TYR A 239 0.71 -1.51 -13.86
CA TYR A 239 0.82 -0.63 -15.03
C TYR A 239 0.19 0.75 -14.79
N VAL A 240 -0.99 0.80 -14.16
CA VAL A 240 -1.63 2.08 -13.80
C VAL A 240 -0.72 2.90 -12.88
N ARG A 241 -0.10 2.28 -11.87
CA ARG A 241 0.84 2.95 -10.97
C ARG A 241 2.10 3.41 -11.68
N TRP A 242 2.60 2.64 -12.64
CA TRP A 242 3.71 3.05 -13.49
C TRP A 242 3.39 4.32 -14.27
N GLU A 243 2.24 4.38 -14.94
CA GLU A 243 1.84 5.56 -15.72
C GLU A 243 1.66 6.80 -14.85
N ILE A 244 1.06 6.66 -13.66
CA ILE A 244 0.97 7.77 -12.69
C ILE A 244 2.35 8.22 -12.22
N ALA A 245 3.24 7.28 -11.86
CA ALA A 245 4.59 7.61 -11.41
C ALA A 245 5.41 8.30 -12.50
N ASN A 246 5.32 7.82 -13.74
CA ASN A 246 5.97 8.42 -14.90
C ASN A 246 5.44 9.84 -15.17
N LEU A 247 4.12 10.01 -15.20
CA LEU A 247 3.50 11.32 -15.37
C LEU A 247 3.92 12.29 -14.24
N THR A 248 3.92 11.81 -13.00
CA THR A 248 4.35 12.60 -11.84
C THR A 248 5.79 13.07 -11.98
N ALA A 249 6.68 12.18 -12.42
CA ALA A 249 8.09 12.49 -12.66
C ALA A 249 8.30 13.49 -13.81
N LEU A 250 7.53 13.36 -14.91
CA LEU A 250 7.55 14.30 -16.03
C LEU A 250 7.21 15.75 -15.61
N HIS A 251 6.37 15.91 -14.58
CA HIS A 251 6.03 17.20 -14.00
C HIS A 251 6.96 17.63 -12.84
N GLY A 252 8.10 16.94 -12.65
CA GLY A 252 9.08 17.27 -11.61
C GLY A 252 8.56 17.08 -10.18
N ARG A 253 7.51 16.27 -10.00
CA ARG A 253 6.91 15.97 -8.70
C ARG A 253 7.52 14.68 -8.13
N LYS A 254 7.61 14.59 -6.80
CA LYS A 254 8.25 13.45 -6.10
C LYS A 254 7.37 12.82 -5.04
N VAL A 255 6.37 13.55 -4.53
CA VAL A 255 5.50 13.10 -3.44
C VAL A 255 4.06 13.07 -3.94
N LEU A 256 3.42 11.92 -3.77
CA LEU A 256 2.02 11.68 -4.09
C LEU A 256 1.27 11.23 -2.84
N LEU A 257 0.12 11.83 -2.58
CA LEU A 257 -0.91 11.25 -1.72
C LEU A 257 -1.90 10.45 -2.56
N ASN A 258 -2.37 9.33 -2.02
CA ASN A 258 -3.38 8.48 -2.65
C ASN A 258 -4.39 8.02 -1.59
N GLY A 259 -5.42 7.28 -2.03
CA GLY A 259 -6.44 6.69 -1.17
C GLY A 259 -6.25 5.20 -0.90
N GLU A 260 -5.05 4.65 -1.08
CA GLU A 260 -4.81 3.20 -0.90
C GLU A 260 -5.01 2.77 0.57
N GLY A 261 -5.50 1.54 0.77
CA GLY A 261 -5.79 0.96 2.09
C GLY A 261 -7.19 1.25 2.63
N ALA A 262 -7.96 2.14 1.98
CA ALA A 262 -9.33 2.47 2.39
C ALA A 262 -10.30 1.29 2.22
N ASP A 263 -10.20 0.55 1.12
CA ASP A 263 -11.02 -0.64 0.86
C ASP A 263 -10.83 -1.73 1.92
N GLU A 264 -9.60 -1.98 2.35
CA GLU A 264 -9.27 -2.94 3.41
C GLU A 264 -9.80 -2.48 4.77
N LEU A 265 -9.71 -1.19 5.08
CA LEU A 265 -10.11 -0.62 6.36
C LEU A 265 -11.64 -0.49 6.48
N LEU A 266 -12.31 -0.07 5.41
CA LEU A 266 -13.73 0.30 5.39
C LEU A 266 -14.63 -0.78 4.76
N GLY A 267 -14.04 -1.84 4.21
CA GLY A 267 -14.78 -2.92 3.57
C GLY A 267 -15.35 -2.55 2.20
N GLY A 268 -14.60 -1.79 1.39
CA GLY A 268 -15.05 -1.30 0.10
C GLY A 268 -15.09 -2.35 -1.02
N TYR A 269 -14.45 -3.52 -0.83
CA TYR A 269 -14.52 -4.60 -1.80
C TYR A 269 -15.90 -5.22 -1.92
N ALA A 270 -16.36 -5.39 -3.16
CA ALA A 270 -17.59 -6.10 -3.49
C ALA A 270 -17.72 -7.46 -2.78
N ALA A 271 -16.62 -8.22 -2.70
CA ALA A 271 -16.59 -9.54 -2.06
C ALA A 271 -17.04 -9.54 -0.57
N PHE A 272 -17.04 -8.39 0.10
CA PHE A 272 -17.54 -8.27 1.47
C PHE A 272 -19.06 -8.14 1.57
N ALA A 273 -19.78 -7.82 0.50
CA ALA A 273 -21.22 -7.60 0.59
C ALA A 273 -21.99 -8.88 0.99
N PRO A 274 -21.72 -10.09 0.45
CA PRO A 274 -22.35 -11.32 0.93
C PRO A 274 -22.09 -11.59 2.41
N VAL A 275 -20.86 -11.35 2.85
CA VAL A 275 -20.47 -11.52 4.25
C VAL A 275 -21.27 -10.58 5.15
N PHE A 276 -21.43 -9.32 4.73
CA PHE A 276 -22.25 -8.34 5.41
C PHE A 276 -23.73 -8.76 5.47
N MET A 277 -24.30 -9.22 4.36
CA MET A 277 -25.69 -9.72 4.30
C MET A 277 -25.92 -10.89 5.25
N VAL A 278 -24.98 -11.85 5.30
CA VAL A 278 -25.03 -12.97 6.24
C VAL A 278 -24.91 -12.50 7.70
N ASP A 279 -24.08 -11.51 8.00
CA ASP A 279 -23.97 -10.93 9.35
C ASP A 279 -25.29 -10.25 9.77
N LEU A 280 -25.98 -9.55 8.87
CA LEU A 280 -27.31 -8.97 9.15
C LEU A 280 -28.34 -10.04 9.51
N LEU A 281 -28.39 -11.14 8.77
CA LEU A 281 -29.28 -12.27 9.05
C LEU A 281 -28.95 -12.94 10.38
N LYS A 282 -27.67 -13.23 10.64
CA LYS A 282 -27.20 -13.81 11.92
C LYS A 282 -27.55 -12.95 13.13
N ARG A 283 -27.65 -11.64 12.94
CA ARG A 283 -28.02 -10.65 13.97
C ARG A 283 -29.52 -10.35 14.03
N LEU A 284 -30.33 -11.03 13.23
CA LEU A 284 -31.77 -10.78 13.12
C LEU A 284 -32.11 -9.33 12.74
N ARG A 285 -31.24 -8.64 12.00
CA ARG A 285 -31.44 -7.28 11.49
C ARG A 285 -32.22 -7.30 10.18
N LEU A 286 -33.42 -7.90 10.20
CA LEU A 286 -34.19 -8.26 9.01
C LEU A 286 -34.63 -7.05 8.17
N VAL A 287 -35.01 -5.94 8.81
CA VAL A 287 -35.38 -4.70 8.10
C VAL A 287 -34.19 -4.17 7.30
N ARG A 288 -33.02 -4.09 7.93
CA ARG A 288 -31.81 -3.61 7.25
C ARG A 288 -31.39 -4.57 6.14
N PHE A 289 -31.46 -5.88 6.38
CA PHE A 289 -31.20 -6.88 5.35
C PHE A 289 -32.09 -6.68 4.12
N ALA A 290 -33.40 -6.52 4.31
CA ALA A 290 -34.34 -6.31 3.20
C ALA A 290 -34.03 -5.02 2.42
N THR A 291 -33.71 -3.93 3.12
CA THR A 291 -33.34 -2.65 2.49
C THR A 291 -32.05 -2.78 1.66
N GLU A 292 -31.01 -3.38 2.22
CA GLU A 292 -29.71 -3.55 1.54
C GLU A 292 -29.85 -4.52 0.36
N LEU A 293 -30.62 -5.60 0.49
CA LEU A 293 -30.89 -6.55 -0.59
C LEU A 293 -31.65 -5.87 -1.73
N ALA A 294 -32.70 -5.11 -1.42
CA ALA A 294 -33.45 -4.35 -2.42
C ALA A 294 -32.57 -3.32 -3.14
N ALA A 295 -31.70 -2.61 -2.42
CA ALA A 295 -30.73 -1.69 -3.00
C ALA A 295 -29.73 -2.40 -3.92
N THR A 296 -29.22 -3.57 -3.50
CA THR A 296 -28.27 -4.37 -4.29
C THR A 296 -28.92 -4.87 -5.59
N LEU A 297 -30.17 -5.32 -5.54
CA LEU A 297 -30.92 -5.78 -6.72
C LEU A 297 -31.26 -4.67 -7.72
N ARG A 298 -31.33 -3.40 -7.27
CA ARG A 298 -31.59 -2.23 -8.13
C ARG A 298 -30.40 -1.82 -8.99
N HIS A 299 -29.18 -2.22 -8.63
CA HIS A 299 -27.97 -1.89 -9.38
C HIS A 299 -27.46 -3.12 -10.15
N PRO A 300 -27.60 -3.18 -11.49
CA PRO A 300 -27.19 -4.33 -12.30
C PRO A 300 -25.73 -4.73 -12.09
N GLU A 301 -24.85 -3.74 -11.95
CA GLU A 301 -23.42 -3.88 -11.63
C GLU A 301 -23.18 -4.61 -10.30
N ARG A 302 -24.07 -4.41 -9.31
CA ARG A 302 -23.98 -5.01 -7.98
C ARG A 302 -24.66 -6.38 -7.89
N ARG A 303 -25.39 -6.82 -8.91
CA ARG A 303 -26.01 -8.16 -8.93
C ARG A 303 -24.98 -9.28 -9.00
N LYS A 304 -23.79 -9.02 -9.55
CA LYS A 304 -22.64 -9.94 -9.56
C LYS A 304 -22.05 -10.19 -8.17
N ILE A 305 -22.52 -9.43 -7.17
CA ILE A 305 -22.02 -9.45 -5.80
C ILE A 305 -22.90 -10.34 -4.90
N LEU A 306 -24.16 -10.60 -5.27
CA LEU A 306 -25.07 -11.52 -4.56
C LEU A 306 -24.75 -12.98 -4.90
#